data_AF-A0A0L0FZ45-F1
#
_entry.id   AF-A0A0L0FZ45-F1
#
_cell.length_a   1.000
_cell.length_b   1.000
_cell.length_c   1.000
_cell.angle_alpha   90.00
_cell.angle_beta   90.00
_cell.angle_gamma   90.00
#
_symmetry.space_group_name_H-M   'P 1'
#
loop_
_entity.id
_entity.type
_entity.pdbx_description
1 polymer ?
#
loop_
_entity_poly.entity_id
_entity_poly.type
_entity_poly.pdbx_seq_one_letter_code
_entity_poly.pdbx_strand_id
1 'polypeptide(L)' 'MVMPVGRAYDRCTGCSRKVVEMYKERGFQFLLDAFNSPTYLEDVTGLTEMKAQMEEVDFDMDLSSEDDSFSPASDSE' A
#
# COMPACT_ATOMS: atom_id res chain seq x y z
N MET A 1 -20.27 23.61 2.00
CA MET A 1 -19.64 22.32 2.36
C MET A 1 -19.38 21.57 1.06
N VAL A 2 -18.12 21.27 0.75
CA VAL A 2 -17.74 20.54 -0.47
C VAL A 2 -17.24 19.16 -0.05
N MET A 3 -17.82 18.11 -0.65
CA MET A 3 -17.35 16.74 -0.45
C MET A 3 -16.22 16.47 -1.46
N PRO A 4 -15.02 16.10 -1.01
CA PRO A 4 -13.94 15.76 -1.93
C PRO A 4 -14.36 14.55 -2.77
N VAL A 5 -14.11 14.63 -4.08
CA VAL A 5 -14.31 13.55 -5.04
C VAL A 5 -12.98 13.11 -5.59
N GLY A 6 -12.74 11.80 -5.61
CA GLY A 6 -11.52 11.18 -6.13
C GLY A 6 -11.85 10.08 -7.13
N ARG A 7 -10.84 9.61 -7.87
CA ARG A 7 -10.98 8.44 -8.75
C ARG A 7 -11.10 7.17 -7.89
N ALA A 8 -11.87 6.20 -8.38
CA ALA A 8 -11.91 4.87 -7.78
C ALA A 8 -10.51 4.25 -7.84
N TYR A 9 -10.08 3.66 -6.73
CA TYR A 9 -8.77 3.05 -6.62
C TYR A 9 -8.83 1.56 -6.98
N ASP A 10 -7.97 1.12 -7.90
CA ASP A 10 -8.00 -0.24 -8.45
C ASP A 10 -7.68 -1.31 -7.40
N ARG A 11 -6.91 -0.97 -6.35
CA ARG A 11 -6.60 -1.89 -5.23
C ARG A 11 -7.42 -1.60 -3.96
N CYS A 12 -8.57 -0.93 -4.08
CA CYS A 12 -9.44 -0.69 -2.92
C CYS A 12 -9.97 -2.02 -2.35
N THR A 13 -9.80 -2.25 -1.06
CA THR A 13 -10.29 -3.45 -0.34
C THR A 13 -11.82 -3.53 -0.23
N GLY A 14 -12.54 -2.46 -0.59
CA GLY A 14 -14.00 -2.41 -0.58
C GLY A 14 -14.66 -2.40 -1.95
N CYS A 15 -14.24 -1.48 -2.84
CA CYS A 15 -14.94 -1.23 -4.11
C CYS A 15 -14.17 -1.61 -5.38
N SER A 16 -12.97 -2.20 -5.25
CA SER A 16 -12.24 -2.66 -6.43
C SER A 16 -13.04 -3.73 -7.18
N ARG A 17 -12.87 -3.77 -8.51
CA ARG A 17 -13.53 -4.77 -9.36
C ARG A 17 -13.27 -6.19 -8.88
N LYS A 18 -12.02 -6.48 -8.50
CA LYS A 18 -11.58 -7.79 -8.02
C LYS A 18 -12.34 -8.23 -6.77
N VAL A 19 -12.56 -7.34 -5.81
CA VAL A 19 -13.35 -7.62 -4.60
C VAL A 19 -14.82 -7.88 -4.94
N VAL A 20 -15.40 -7.06 -5.81
CA VAL A 20 -16.81 -7.21 -6.23
C VAL A 20 -17.04 -8.52 -6.99
N GLU A 21 -16.13 -8.88 -7.89
CA GLU A 21 -16.18 -10.13 -8.66
C GLU A 21 -16.02 -11.34 -7.74
N MET A 22 -15.02 -11.35 -6.84
CA MET A 22 -14.81 -12.41 -5.85
C MET A 22 -16.01 -12.61 -4.93
N TYR A 23 -16.65 -11.52 -4.47
CA TYR A 23 -17.87 -11.62 -3.66
C TYR A 23 -19.03 -12.22 -4.45
N LYS A 24 -19.20 -11.84 -5.73
CA LYS A 24 -20.25 -12.41 -6.59
C LYS A 24 -20.04 -13.91 -6.85
N GLU A 25 -18.80 -14.35 -6.98
CA GLU A 25 -18.46 -15.75 -7.31
C GLU A 25 -18.46 -16.66 -6.07
N ARG A 26 -17.85 -16.21 -4.96
CA ARG A 26 -17.66 -17.04 -3.74
C ARG A 26 -18.68 -16.75 -2.65
N GLY A 27 -19.41 -15.63 -2.74
CA GLY A 27 -20.48 -15.26 -1.82
C GLY A 27 -20.01 -15.18 -0.36
N PHE A 28 -20.73 -15.90 0.52
CA PHE A 28 -20.49 -15.87 1.96
C PHE A 28 -19.12 -16.42 2.36
N GLN A 29 -18.55 -17.38 1.62
CA GLN A 29 -17.23 -17.92 1.94
C GLN A 29 -16.14 -16.84 1.84
N PHE A 30 -16.24 -15.95 0.85
CA PHE A 30 -15.32 -14.82 0.73
C PHE A 30 -15.42 -13.87 1.93
N LEU A 31 -16.63 -13.61 2.43
CA LEU A 31 -16.82 -12.80 3.63
C LEU A 31 -16.20 -13.48 4.86
N LEU A 32 -16.37 -14.79 5.00
CA LEU A 32 -15.81 -15.55 6.11
C LEU A 32 -14.28 -15.48 6.11
N ASP A 33 -13.65 -15.62 4.95
CA ASP A 33 -12.19 -15.49 4.79
C ASP A 33 -11.74 -14.05 5.14
N ALA A 34 -12.47 -13.04 4.67
CA ALA A 34 -12.18 -11.63 4.94
C ALA A 34 -12.36 -11.22 6.41
N PHE A 35 -13.30 -11.82 7.14
CA PHE A 35 -13.52 -11.52 8.55
C PHE A 35 -12.55 -12.25 9.48
N ASN A 36 -12.07 -13.43 9.08
CA ASN A 36 -11.16 -14.23 9.90
C ASN A 36 -9.69 -13.96 9.60
N SER A 37 -9.35 -13.34 8.47
CA SER A 37 -7.99 -12.97 8.13
C SER A 37 -7.87 -11.47 7.83
N PRO A 38 -7.11 -10.71 8.64
CA PRO A 38 -6.99 -9.27 8.47
C PRO A 38 -6.23 -8.86 7.19
N THR A 39 -5.36 -9.73 6.66
CA THR A 39 -4.57 -9.44 5.46
C THR A 39 -5.27 -9.87 4.17
N TYR A 40 -6.30 -10.71 4.26
CA TYR A 40 -6.88 -11.38 3.10
C TYR A 40 -7.34 -10.43 1.99
N LEU A 41 -7.99 -9.31 2.35
CA LEU A 41 -8.42 -8.32 1.36
C LEU A 41 -7.24 -7.57 0.73
N GLU A 42 -6.16 -7.36 1.47
CA GLU A 42 -4.93 -6.76 0.95
C GLU A 42 -4.24 -7.71 -0.03
N ASP A 43 -4.21 -9.00 0.28
CA ASP A 43 -3.66 -10.05 -0.58
C ASP A 43 -4.47 -10.16 -1.88
N VAL A 44 -5.79 -10.21 -1.77
CA VAL A 44 -6.70 -10.26 -2.94
C VAL A 44 -6.52 -9.03 -3.82
N THR A 45 -6.39 -7.84 -3.25
CA THR A 45 -6.21 -6.59 -4.01
C THR A 45 -4.77 -6.33 -4.45
N GLY A 46 -3.82 -7.15 -4.02
CA GLY A 46 -2.38 -6.98 -4.29
C GLY A 46 -1.78 -5.76 -3.57
N LEU A 47 -2.39 -5.29 -2.50
CA LEU A 47 -1.81 -4.26 -1.63
C LEU A 47 -0.62 -4.79 -0.85
N THR A 48 -0.64 -6.06 -0.45
CA THR A 48 0.47 -6.70 0.28
C THR A 48 1.76 -6.66 -0.53
N GLU A 49 1.70 -7.04 -1.81
CA GLU A 49 2.86 -7.00 -2.71
C GLU A 49 3.35 -5.57 -2.94
N MET A 50 2.43 -4.61 -3.11
CA MET A 50 2.78 -3.19 -3.26
C MET A 50 3.51 -2.66 -2.01
N LYS A 51 3.04 -3.02 -0.81
CA LYS A 51 3.69 -2.61 0.45
C LYS A 51 5.09 -3.21 0.57
N ALA A 52 5.25 -4.50 0.25
CA ALA A 52 6.56 -5.16 0.27
C ALA A 52 7.55 -4.50 -0.70
N GLN A 53 7.12 -4.19 -1.93
CA GLN A 53 7.96 -3.48 -2.90
C GLN A 53 8.37 -2.09 -2.42
N MET A 54 7.49 -1.38 -1.70
CA MET A 54 7.83 -0.08 -1.13
C MET A 54 8.86 -0.20 0.00
N GLU A 55 8.74 -1.22 0.83
CA GLU A 55 9.66 -1.48 1.94
C GLU A 55 11.08 -1.81 1.44
N GLU A 56 11.19 -2.54 0.32
CA GLU A 56 12.47 -2.80 -0.36
C GLU A 56 13.10 -1.52 -0.92
N VAL A 57 12.30 -0.68 -1.59
CA VAL A 57 12.79 0.59 -2.16
C VAL A 57 13.23 1.58 -1.08
N ASP A 58 12.50 1.65 0.04
CA ASP A 58 12.84 2.51 1.18
C ASP A 58 14.18 2.08 1.80
N PHE A 59 14.41 0.77 1.92
CA PHE A 59 15.66 0.20 2.40
C PHE A 59 16.86 0.49 1.47
N ASP A 60 16.69 0.36 0.15
CA ASP A 60 17.73 0.73 -0.83
C ASP A 60 18.04 2.23 -0.80
N MET A 61 17.03 3.08 -0.60
CA MET A 61 17.22 4.53 -0.50
C MET A 61 17.99 4.90 0.78
N ASP A 62 17.68 4.27 1.92
CA ASP A 62 18.37 4.50 3.20
C ASP A 62 19.85 4.07 3.15
N LEU A 63 20.16 2.89 2.56
CA LEU A 63 21.55 2.44 2.36
C LEU A 63 22.36 3.29 1.37
N SER A 64 21.70 3.99 0.44
CA SER A 64 22.38 4.89 -0.49
C SER A 64 22.80 6.23 0.14
N SER A 65 22.44 6.49 1.40
CA SER A 65 22.75 7.71 2.14
C SER A 65 24.14 7.75 2.80
N GLU A 66 24.92 6.67 2.75
CA GLU A 66 26.20 6.56 3.47
C GLU A 66 27.43 7.18 2.74
N ASP A 67 27.23 8.04 1.73
CA ASP A 67 28.31 8.80 1.08
C ASP A 67 27.93 10.28 0.78
N ASP A 68 27.15 10.92 1.66
CA ASP A 68 27.15 12.39 1.72
C ASP A 68 28.14 12.83 2.81
N SER A 69 29.35 13.08 2.35
CA SER A 69 30.40 13.73 3.14
C SER A 69 29.91 15.10 3.59
N PHE A 70 29.29 15.16 4.77
CA PHE A 70 29.02 16.39 5.50
C PHE A 70 30.34 17.10 5.78
N SER A 71 30.73 17.97 4.85
CA SER A 71 31.73 19.00 5.09
C SER A 71 30.99 20.14 5.77
N PRO A 72 31.14 20.36 7.09
CA PRO A 72 30.63 21.58 7.69
C PRO A 72 31.38 22.75 7.06
N ALA A 73 30.75 23.44 6.12
CA ALA A 73 31.21 24.75 5.69
C ALA A 73 31.19 25.65 6.93
N SER A 74 32.40 26.01 7.36
CA SER A 74 32.68 27.01 8.35
C SER A 74 32.10 28.36 7.89
N ASP A 75 31.04 28.82 8.56
CA ASP A 75 30.68 30.22 8.58
C ASP A 75 31.01 30.78 9.97
N SER A 76 32.21 31.35 10.05
CA SER A 76 32.66 32.23 11.12
C SER A 76 32.68 33.64 10.53
N GLU A 77 31.79 34.50 11.02
CA GLU A 77 31.70 35.97 10.85
C GLU A 77 31.49 36.58 9.44
#